data_AF-A0A2V9FDD3-F1
#
_entry.id   AF-A0A2V9FDD3-F1
#
_cell.length_a   1.000
_cell.length_b   1.000
_cell.length_c   1.000
_cell.angle_alpha   90.00
_cell.angle_beta   90.00
_cell.angle_gamma   90.00
#
_symmetry.space_group_name_H-M   'P 1'
#
loop_
_entity.id
_entity.type
_entity.pdbx_description
1 polymer ?
#
loop_
_entity_poly.entity_id
_entity_poly.type
_entity_poly.pdbx_seq_one_letter_code
_entity_poly.pdbx_strand_id
1 'polypeptide(L)'
;PGYDDVQRIFKQKPCCYGQPGNSWAPQAFPSLASWGVGLYLDEAAHVGLNGQPFYYGGLLNIFNTKEGPQLRPNEEWTNIEESKTKFRQFYEQMTSNGGGLVSLYFHPCEFIHSQFWDMNFARGANPPRDQWRTYPLRPPDSRERAFSYFEQLVRYMKSFPQVQFITGPQATRLYADGARGHRFSASELAEIARQVEWEVSFQVRGTYTLSPAEVMTLVTEWMVSQSGADTEVALPFTVYGPSLPSPRLTEPIEVPWSQFERSVHDLHSFIQRHHQIPNAVWLGSKPVAPEVFLVAMAKIASKSANGG
;
A
#
# COMPACT_ATOMS: atom_id res chain seq x y z
N PRO A 1 3.24 -16.65 16.94
CA PRO A 1 3.34 -18.07 16.55
C PRO A 1 3.40 -18.30 15.03
N GLY A 2 2.42 -17.85 14.23
CA GLY A 2 2.39 -18.15 12.78
C GLY A 2 3.63 -17.70 11.99
N TYR A 3 4.06 -16.44 12.17
CA TYR A 3 5.27 -15.90 11.54
C TYR A 3 6.53 -16.70 11.92
N ASP A 4 6.73 -16.90 13.23
CA ASP A 4 7.90 -17.62 13.77
C ASP A 4 7.92 -19.08 13.33
N ASP A 5 6.76 -19.73 13.21
CA ASP A 5 6.63 -21.11 12.76
C ASP A 5 7.03 -21.26 11.29
N VAL A 6 6.59 -20.35 10.41
CA VAL A 6 7.02 -20.35 9.01
C VAL A 6 8.54 -20.21 8.92
N GLN A 7 9.12 -19.26 9.66
CA GLN A 7 10.57 -19.09 9.72
C GLN A 7 11.28 -20.34 10.25
N ARG A 8 10.76 -20.94 11.31
CA ARG A 8 11.36 -22.13 11.93
C ARG A 8 11.30 -23.36 11.02
N ILE A 9 10.19 -23.58 10.33
CA ILE A 9 9.92 -24.74 9.48
C ILE A 9 10.69 -24.63 8.16
N PHE A 10 10.55 -23.50 7.46
CA PHE A 10 11.12 -23.31 6.13
C PHE A 10 12.52 -22.69 6.13
N LYS A 11 13.03 -22.28 7.31
CA LYS A 11 14.30 -21.57 7.48
C LYS A 11 14.37 -20.26 6.68
N GLN A 12 13.23 -19.66 6.39
CA GLN A 12 13.12 -18.40 5.66
C GLN A 12 12.12 -17.48 6.34
N LYS A 13 12.50 -16.21 6.53
CA LYS A 13 11.59 -15.19 7.01
C LYS A 13 10.51 -14.91 5.95
N PRO A 14 9.22 -14.84 6.34
CA PRO A 14 8.19 -14.32 5.45
C PRO A 14 8.60 -12.96 4.91
N CYS A 15 8.51 -12.78 3.58
CA CYS A 15 8.82 -11.52 2.91
C CYS A 15 7.57 -10.78 2.42
N CYS A 16 6.42 -11.46 2.43
CA CYS A 16 5.13 -10.89 2.09
C CYS A 16 4.05 -11.37 3.07
N TYR A 17 2.95 -10.64 3.08
CA TYR A 17 1.75 -10.96 3.84
C TYR A 17 0.53 -10.88 2.92
N GLY A 18 -0.31 -11.91 2.96
CA GLY A 18 -1.66 -11.88 2.40
C GLY A 18 -2.68 -12.10 3.50
N GLN A 19 -3.76 -11.32 3.49
CA GLN A 19 -4.75 -11.40 4.55
C GLN A 19 -5.63 -12.64 4.35
N PRO A 20 -5.89 -13.41 5.41
CA PRO A 20 -6.86 -14.49 5.33
C PRO A 20 -8.28 -13.95 5.05
N GLY A 21 -8.89 -14.48 3.99
CA GLY A 21 -10.25 -14.17 3.60
C GLY A 21 -10.43 -12.78 3.01
N ASN A 22 -11.66 -12.43 2.64
CA ASN A 22 -12.00 -11.12 2.10
C ASN A 22 -12.07 -10.07 3.24
N SER A 23 -10.95 -9.84 3.93
CA SER A 23 -10.81 -8.93 5.05
C SER A 23 -9.70 -7.92 4.79
N TRP A 24 -9.71 -6.81 5.51
CA TRP A 24 -8.62 -5.83 5.48
C TRP A 24 -8.61 -4.99 6.76
N ALA A 25 -7.41 -4.67 7.25
CA ALA A 25 -7.25 -3.84 8.44
C ALA A 25 -5.97 -3.00 8.36
N PRO A 26 -6.03 -1.66 8.54
CA PRO A 26 -4.85 -0.79 8.44
C PRO A 26 -3.82 -1.05 9.56
N GLN A 27 -4.22 -1.66 10.67
CA GLN A 27 -3.34 -1.95 11.82
C GLN A 27 -2.30 -3.03 11.50
N ALA A 28 -2.48 -3.81 10.44
CA ALA A 28 -1.51 -4.82 10.02
C ALA A 28 -0.19 -4.19 9.55
N PHE A 29 -0.25 -3.04 8.88
CA PHE A 29 0.91 -2.38 8.26
C PHE A 29 2.05 -2.07 9.24
N PRO A 30 1.83 -1.36 10.37
CA PRO A 30 2.92 -1.11 11.33
C PRO A 30 3.47 -2.39 11.95
N SER A 31 2.63 -3.39 12.17
CA SER A 31 3.05 -4.70 12.71
C SER A 31 3.96 -5.42 11.73
N LEU A 32 3.57 -5.50 10.45
CA LEU A 32 4.35 -6.10 9.37
C LEU A 32 5.68 -5.38 9.15
N ALA A 33 5.68 -4.04 9.16
CA ALA A 33 6.89 -3.24 9.08
C ALA A 33 7.87 -3.57 10.22
N SER A 34 7.37 -3.70 11.47
CA SER A 34 8.18 -4.07 12.63
C SER A 34 8.82 -5.46 12.51
N TRP A 35 8.21 -6.35 11.73
CA TRP A 35 8.74 -7.69 11.45
C TRP A 35 9.63 -7.75 10.20
N GLY A 36 9.85 -6.61 9.53
CA GLY A 36 10.62 -6.54 8.29
C GLY A 36 9.88 -7.11 7.07
N VAL A 37 8.55 -7.18 7.11
CA VAL A 37 7.71 -7.60 5.98
C VAL A 37 7.30 -6.37 5.18
N GLY A 38 7.92 -6.16 4.02
CA GLY A 38 7.75 -4.97 3.19
C GLY A 38 6.69 -5.07 2.09
N LEU A 39 6.02 -6.21 1.95
CA LEU A 39 5.10 -6.48 0.85
C LEU A 39 3.75 -7.01 1.38
N TYR A 40 2.68 -6.29 1.06
CA TYR A 40 1.30 -6.75 1.18
C TYR A 40 0.88 -7.31 -0.19
N LEU A 41 0.68 -8.62 -0.27
CA LEU A 41 0.38 -9.35 -1.51
C LEU A 41 -0.86 -10.21 -1.31
N ASP A 42 -1.97 -9.77 -1.88
CA ASP A 42 -3.28 -10.41 -1.75
C ASP A 42 -4.23 -9.92 -2.86
N GLU A 43 -5.49 -10.35 -2.87
CA GLU A 43 -6.48 -9.86 -3.83
C GLU A 43 -7.86 -9.65 -3.18
N ALA A 44 -8.31 -8.39 -3.12
CA ALA A 44 -9.64 -8.00 -2.67
C ALA A 44 -9.96 -6.56 -3.10
N ALA A 45 -11.19 -6.09 -2.85
CA ALA A 45 -11.66 -4.77 -3.29
C ALA A 45 -11.49 -3.62 -2.26
N HIS A 46 -10.88 -3.87 -1.10
CA HIS A 46 -10.90 -2.93 0.03
C HIS A 46 -10.08 -1.66 -0.20
N VAL A 47 -8.89 -1.79 -0.77
CA VAL A 47 -7.95 -0.69 -1.03
C VAL A 47 -7.30 -0.95 -2.38
N GLY A 48 -7.06 0.09 -3.16
CA GLY A 48 -6.40 -0.05 -4.45
C GLY A 48 -6.07 1.30 -5.05
N LEU A 49 -5.09 1.34 -5.94
CA LEU A 49 -4.74 2.55 -6.68
C LEU A 49 -4.71 2.23 -8.16
N ASN A 50 -5.79 2.57 -8.87
CA ASN A 50 -5.93 2.43 -10.32
C ASN A 50 -5.71 1.00 -10.87
N GLY A 51 -5.71 -0.03 -10.02
CA GLY A 51 -5.41 -1.41 -10.42
C GLY A 51 -3.92 -1.70 -10.58
N GLN A 52 -3.04 -0.88 -10.01
CA GLN A 52 -1.58 -1.00 -10.10
C GLN A 52 -0.96 -1.18 -8.70
N PRO A 53 0.28 -1.70 -8.60
CA PRO A 53 1.01 -1.70 -7.34
C PRO A 53 1.18 -0.29 -6.76
N PHE A 54 1.08 -0.15 -5.44
CA PHE A 54 1.14 1.15 -4.76
C PHE A 54 1.73 1.03 -3.37
N TYR A 55 2.26 2.13 -2.82
CA TYR A 55 2.70 2.15 -1.42
C TYR A 55 1.58 2.63 -0.51
N TYR A 56 1.41 1.94 0.61
CA TYR A 56 0.51 2.33 1.69
C TYR A 56 1.09 1.85 3.01
N GLY A 57 1.11 2.74 4.02
CA GLY A 57 1.64 2.41 5.35
C GLY A 57 3.11 1.96 5.36
N GLY A 58 3.90 2.38 4.36
CA GLY A 58 5.31 2.03 4.18
C GLY A 58 5.58 0.66 3.54
N LEU A 59 4.53 -0.05 3.08
CA LEU A 59 4.66 -1.33 2.40
C LEU A 59 4.25 -1.20 0.93
N LEU A 60 4.91 -1.97 0.07
CA LEU A 60 4.42 -2.19 -1.29
C LEU A 60 3.14 -3.03 -1.21
N ASN A 61 2.07 -2.58 -1.86
CA ASN A 61 0.82 -3.31 -2.00
C ASN A 61 0.69 -3.77 -3.44
N ILE A 62 0.59 -5.09 -3.61
CA ILE A 62 0.10 -5.73 -4.81
C ILE A 62 -1.25 -6.31 -4.42
N PHE A 63 -2.28 -5.48 -4.56
CA PHE A 63 -3.62 -5.69 -4.05
C PHE A 63 -4.64 -4.93 -4.88
N ASN A 64 -5.82 -5.51 -5.11
CA ASN A 64 -6.87 -4.94 -5.97
C ASN A 64 -6.35 -4.67 -7.40
N THR A 65 -5.67 -5.66 -7.97
CA THR A 65 -5.15 -5.57 -9.35
C THR A 65 -6.22 -6.01 -10.35
N LYS A 66 -6.17 -5.51 -11.59
CA LYS A 66 -7.29 -5.68 -12.53
C LYS A 66 -7.17 -6.92 -13.41
N GLU A 67 -5.94 -7.28 -13.77
CA GLU A 67 -5.68 -8.20 -14.87
C GLU A 67 -5.75 -9.66 -14.41
N GLY A 68 -5.09 -10.01 -13.31
CA GLY A 68 -5.00 -11.39 -12.87
C GLY A 68 -6.33 -12.06 -12.54
N PRO A 69 -7.30 -11.38 -11.89
CA PRO A 69 -8.64 -11.95 -11.70
C PRO A 69 -9.34 -12.37 -12.99
N GLN A 70 -9.06 -11.71 -14.12
CA GLN A 70 -9.63 -12.04 -15.43
C GLN A 70 -8.95 -13.24 -16.10
N LEU A 71 -7.84 -13.74 -15.55
CA LEU A 71 -7.15 -14.95 -16.00
C LEU A 71 -7.54 -16.18 -15.17
N ARG A 72 -8.55 -16.06 -14.31
CA ARG A 72 -9.04 -17.19 -13.52
C ARG A 72 -9.85 -18.17 -14.36
N PRO A 73 -9.82 -19.46 -14.00
CA PRO A 73 -10.69 -20.45 -14.59
C PRO A 73 -12.16 -20.17 -14.25
N ASN A 74 -13.06 -20.55 -15.15
CA ASN A 74 -14.47 -20.74 -14.81
C ASN A 74 -14.63 -21.98 -13.90
N GLU A 75 -15.84 -22.24 -13.40
CA GLU A 75 -16.12 -23.34 -12.45
C GLU A 75 -15.67 -24.72 -12.97
N GLU A 76 -15.75 -24.92 -14.29
CA GLU A 76 -15.41 -26.16 -14.99
C GLU A 76 -13.97 -26.25 -15.51
N TRP A 77 -13.18 -25.18 -15.35
CA TRP A 77 -11.80 -25.06 -15.82
C TRP A 77 -11.62 -25.24 -17.34
N THR A 78 -12.57 -24.75 -18.13
CA THR A 78 -12.63 -24.96 -19.59
C THR A 78 -12.33 -23.71 -20.42
N ASN A 79 -12.25 -22.52 -19.80
CA ASN A 79 -12.10 -21.23 -20.49
C ASN A 79 -10.65 -20.84 -20.81
N ILE A 80 -9.74 -21.81 -21.02
CA ILE A 80 -8.30 -21.51 -21.22
C ILE A 80 -8.05 -20.58 -22.42
N GLU A 81 -8.78 -20.75 -23.53
CA GLU A 81 -8.61 -19.91 -24.71
C GLU A 81 -9.06 -18.46 -24.50
N GLU A 82 -10.08 -18.24 -23.65
CA GLU A 82 -10.47 -16.90 -23.23
C GLU A 82 -9.36 -16.25 -22.41
N SER A 83 -8.80 -16.97 -21.43
CA SER A 83 -7.71 -16.46 -20.59
C SER A 83 -6.44 -16.17 -21.39
N LYS A 84 -6.11 -17.00 -22.40
CA LYS A 84 -5.03 -16.70 -23.35
C LYS A 84 -5.30 -15.42 -24.15
N THR A 85 -6.54 -15.24 -24.62
CA THR A 85 -6.96 -14.03 -25.34
C THR A 85 -6.82 -12.79 -24.47
N LYS A 86 -7.29 -12.85 -23.22
CA LYS A 86 -7.16 -11.77 -22.23
C LYS A 86 -5.70 -11.46 -21.93
N PHE A 87 -4.88 -12.49 -21.68
CA PHE A 87 -3.46 -12.28 -21.41
C PHE A 87 -2.75 -11.58 -22.57
N ARG A 88 -3.05 -11.96 -23.82
CA ARG A 88 -2.50 -11.27 -25.00
C ARG A 88 -2.86 -9.78 -25.02
N GLN A 89 -4.12 -9.45 -24.72
CA GLN A 89 -4.57 -8.04 -24.64
C GLN A 89 -3.81 -7.28 -23.54
N PHE A 90 -3.63 -7.88 -22.37
CA PHE A 90 -2.87 -7.27 -21.28
C PHE A 90 -1.41 -7.08 -21.66
N TYR A 91 -0.80 -8.08 -22.29
CA TYR A 91 0.58 -8.00 -22.77
C TYR A 91 0.77 -6.84 -23.76
N GLU A 92 -0.13 -6.72 -24.74
CA GLU A 92 -0.08 -5.64 -25.75
C GLU A 92 -0.24 -4.27 -25.09
N GLN A 93 -1.23 -4.11 -24.21
CA GLN A 93 -1.49 -2.85 -23.50
C GLN A 93 -0.36 -2.46 -22.54
N MET A 94 0.17 -3.39 -21.76
CA MET A 94 1.26 -3.11 -20.82
C MET A 94 2.55 -2.80 -21.56
N THR A 95 2.85 -3.51 -22.64
CA THR A 95 4.04 -3.24 -23.46
C THR A 95 3.97 -1.85 -24.09
N SER A 96 2.80 -1.41 -24.58
CA SER A 96 2.64 -0.05 -25.12
C SER A 96 2.77 1.05 -24.06
N ASN A 97 2.53 0.73 -22.79
CA ASN A 97 2.55 1.66 -21.66
C ASN A 97 3.88 1.64 -20.86
N GLY A 98 4.91 0.97 -21.38
CA GLY A 98 6.24 0.90 -20.73
C GLY A 98 6.38 -0.19 -19.67
N GLY A 99 5.41 -1.09 -19.55
CA GLY A 99 5.43 -2.24 -18.65
C GLY A 99 4.19 -2.35 -17.76
N GLY A 100 4.14 -3.40 -16.94
CA GLY A 100 3.05 -3.63 -16.00
C GLY A 100 3.25 -4.88 -15.17
N LEU A 101 2.35 -5.10 -14.21
CA LEU A 101 2.30 -6.29 -13.38
C LEU A 101 0.96 -7.01 -13.57
N VAL A 102 0.99 -8.32 -13.73
CA VAL A 102 -0.17 -9.18 -13.59
C VAL A 102 -0.01 -9.99 -12.31
N SER A 103 -0.86 -9.74 -11.31
CA SER A 103 -0.90 -10.53 -10.07
C SER A 103 -2.06 -11.51 -10.12
N LEU A 104 -1.77 -12.80 -10.16
CA LEU A 104 -2.76 -13.87 -10.18
C LEU A 104 -2.44 -14.89 -9.08
N TYR A 105 -3.47 -15.43 -8.45
CA TYR A 105 -3.32 -16.40 -7.38
C TYR A 105 -4.06 -17.69 -7.72
N PHE A 106 -3.68 -18.79 -7.08
CA PHE A 106 -4.48 -20.01 -7.02
C PHE A 106 -4.30 -20.61 -5.63
N HIS A 107 -5.35 -21.24 -5.11
CA HIS A 107 -5.25 -22.03 -3.91
C HIS A 107 -5.09 -23.51 -4.29
N PRO A 108 -4.12 -24.23 -3.69
CA PRO A 108 -3.94 -25.66 -3.96
C PRO A 108 -5.22 -26.50 -3.80
N CYS A 109 -6.11 -26.10 -2.89
CA CYS A 109 -7.39 -26.78 -2.68
C CYS A 109 -8.32 -26.70 -3.89
N GLU A 110 -8.28 -25.65 -4.70
CA GLU A 110 -9.14 -25.49 -5.88
C GLU A 110 -8.88 -26.57 -6.94
N PHE A 111 -7.66 -27.09 -7.00
CA PHE A 111 -7.26 -28.17 -7.91
C PHE A 111 -7.69 -29.56 -7.45
N ILE A 112 -7.82 -29.76 -6.13
CA ILE A 112 -7.91 -31.11 -5.52
C ILE A 112 -9.30 -31.35 -4.93
N HIS A 113 -9.88 -30.35 -4.29
CA HIS A 113 -11.09 -30.47 -3.49
C HIS A 113 -12.28 -29.78 -4.15
N SER A 114 -13.47 -30.34 -3.94
CA SER A 114 -14.74 -29.76 -4.42
C SER A 114 -15.29 -28.69 -3.47
N GLN A 115 -14.64 -28.49 -2.33
CA GLN A 115 -14.93 -27.42 -1.37
C GLN A 115 -13.62 -26.74 -0.94
N PHE A 116 -13.72 -25.47 -0.56
CA PHE A 116 -12.59 -24.69 -0.11
C PHE A 116 -12.08 -25.18 1.27
N TRP A 117 -10.79 -24.97 1.54
CA TRP A 117 -10.09 -25.48 2.73
C TRP A 117 -10.56 -24.88 4.06
N ASP A 118 -11.45 -23.90 4.04
CA ASP A 118 -12.02 -23.28 5.24
C ASP A 118 -13.33 -23.95 5.66
N MET A 119 -13.79 -25.02 4.99
CA MET A 119 -15.05 -25.71 5.34
C MET A 119 -15.18 -26.02 6.84
N ASN A 120 -14.10 -26.44 7.51
CA ASN A 120 -14.10 -26.73 8.94
C ASN A 120 -14.18 -25.47 9.83
N PHE A 121 -13.79 -24.31 9.30
CA PHE A 121 -13.70 -23.02 10.00
C PHE A 121 -14.68 -21.96 9.48
N ALA A 122 -15.56 -22.36 8.56
CA ALA A 122 -16.47 -21.46 7.88
C ALA A 122 -17.38 -20.76 8.89
N ARG A 123 -17.68 -19.48 8.62
CA ARG A 123 -18.54 -18.63 9.47
C ARG A 123 -18.02 -18.50 10.92
N GLY A 124 -16.70 -18.53 11.11
CA GLY A 124 -16.06 -18.34 12.41
C GLY A 124 -16.07 -19.59 13.30
N ALA A 125 -16.40 -20.75 12.75
CA ALA A 125 -16.29 -22.01 13.48
C ALA A 125 -14.82 -22.30 13.83
N ASN A 126 -14.59 -22.89 15.00
CA ASN A 126 -13.27 -23.37 15.40
C ASN A 126 -13.40 -24.71 16.14
N PRO A 127 -13.84 -25.77 15.44
CA PRO A 127 -14.06 -27.07 16.06
C PRO A 127 -12.73 -27.70 16.51
N PRO A 128 -12.73 -28.50 17.59
CA PRO A 128 -11.56 -29.28 17.96
C PRO A 128 -11.21 -30.30 16.87
N ARG A 129 -9.95 -30.75 16.84
CA ARG A 129 -9.38 -31.56 15.75
C ARG A 129 -10.13 -32.85 15.47
N ASP A 130 -10.67 -33.48 16.51
CA ASP A 130 -11.47 -34.70 16.44
C ASP A 130 -12.82 -34.51 15.72
N GLN A 131 -13.27 -33.27 15.56
CA GLN A 131 -14.49 -32.91 14.81
C GLN A 131 -14.19 -32.44 13.38
N TRP A 132 -12.93 -32.40 12.96
CA TRP A 132 -12.57 -31.97 11.62
C TRP A 132 -13.04 -32.98 10.58
N ARG A 133 -13.70 -32.48 9.54
CA ARG A 133 -14.16 -33.27 8.41
C ARG A 133 -13.10 -33.31 7.32
N THR A 134 -13.00 -34.45 6.64
CA THR A 134 -12.16 -34.59 5.45
C THR A 134 -12.74 -33.77 4.30
N TYR A 135 -11.87 -33.05 3.58
CA TYR A 135 -12.28 -32.25 2.43
C TYR A 135 -12.62 -33.16 1.24
N PRO A 136 -13.83 -33.05 0.65
CA PRO A 136 -14.23 -33.89 -0.46
C PRO A 136 -13.34 -33.63 -1.68
N LEU A 137 -12.93 -34.70 -2.36
CA LEU A 137 -12.11 -34.62 -3.57
C LEU A 137 -12.97 -34.27 -4.80
N ARG A 138 -12.38 -33.57 -5.77
CA ARG A 138 -12.93 -33.45 -7.11
C ARG A 138 -12.82 -34.79 -7.87
N PRO A 139 -13.69 -35.05 -8.85
CA PRO A 139 -13.52 -36.18 -9.76
C PRO A 139 -12.14 -36.16 -10.46
N PRO A 140 -11.55 -37.32 -10.79
CA PRO A 140 -10.24 -37.42 -11.45
C PRO A 140 -10.07 -36.48 -12.66
N ASP A 141 -10.97 -36.57 -13.64
CA ASP A 141 -10.92 -35.76 -14.86
C ASP A 141 -11.01 -34.25 -14.57
N SER A 142 -11.74 -33.86 -13.52
CA SER A 142 -11.85 -32.45 -13.10
C SER A 142 -10.53 -31.93 -12.55
N ARG A 143 -9.79 -32.75 -11.79
CA ARG A 143 -8.45 -32.39 -11.29
C ARG A 143 -7.46 -32.26 -12.44
N GLU A 144 -7.49 -33.20 -13.38
CA GLU A 144 -6.63 -33.17 -14.57
C GLU A 144 -6.89 -31.91 -15.41
N ARG A 145 -8.16 -31.53 -15.62
CA ARG A 145 -8.50 -30.26 -16.29
C ARG A 145 -7.95 -29.05 -15.54
N ALA A 146 -8.08 -29.02 -14.21
CA ALA A 146 -7.57 -27.89 -13.41
C ALA A 146 -6.06 -27.73 -13.51
N PHE A 147 -5.30 -28.83 -13.40
CA PHE A 147 -3.85 -28.81 -13.59
C PHE A 147 -3.47 -28.44 -15.03
N SER A 148 -4.18 -28.99 -16.03
CA SER A 148 -3.94 -28.68 -17.44
C SER A 148 -4.17 -27.21 -17.76
N TYR A 149 -5.23 -26.61 -17.24
CA TYR A 149 -5.50 -25.17 -17.39
C TYR A 149 -4.35 -24.33 -16.84
N PHE A 150 -3.89 -24.61 -15.61
CA PHE A 150 -2.80 -23.87 -14.99
C PHE A 150 -1.49 -24.01 -15.76
N GLU A 151 -1.14 -25.24 -16.17
CA GLU A 151 0.05 -25.51 -16.96
C GLU A 151 0.02 -24.77 -18.31
N GLN A 152 -1.11 -24.83 -19.01
CA GLN A 152 -1.29 -24.16 -20.29
C GLN A 152 -1.21 -22.64 -20.15
N LEU A 153 -1.82 -22.07 -19.12
CA LEU A 153 -1.78 -20.63 -18.87
C LEU A 153 -0.35 -20.18 -18.57
N VAL A 154 0.37 -20.85 -17.67
CA VAL A 154 1.77 -20.52 -17.33
C VAL A 154 2.68 -20.65 -18.56
N ARG A 155 2.55 -21.73 -19.33
CA ARG A 155 3.32 -21.91 -20.58
C ARG A 155 3.02 -20.83 -21.60
N TYR A 156 1.75 -20.46 -21.75
CA TYR A 156 1.34 -19.41 -22.66
C TYR A 156 1.91 -18.06 -22.25
N MET A 157 1.82 -17.67 -20.98
CA MET A 157 2.41 -16.42 -20.50
C MET A 157 3.92 -16.38 -20.73
N LYS A 158 4.61 -17.49 -20.45
CA LYS A 158 6.06 -17.62 -20.63
C LYS A 158 6.53 -17.55 -22.09
N SER A 159 5.65 -17.79 -23.07
CA SER A 159 6.05 -17.75 -24.48
C SER A 159 6.26 -16.34 -25.02
N PHE A 160 5.86 -15.31 -24.27
CA PHE A 160 6.02 -13.92 -24.66
C PHE A 160 7.39 -13.38 -24.22
N PRO A 161 8.14 -12.71 -25.10
CA PRO A 161 9.56 -12.40 -24.88
C PRO A 161 9.83 -11.42 -23.74
N GLN A 162 8.86 -10.56 -23.39
CA GLN A 162 9.01 -9.55 -22.34
C GLN A 162 8.36 -9.96 -21.00
N VAL A 163 7.86 -11.19 -20.90
CA VAL A 163 7.22 -11.69 -19.67
C VAL A 163 8.25 -12.28 -18.73
N GLN A 164 8.24 -11.83 -17.48
CA GLN A 164 9.10 -12.34 -16.42
C GLN A 164 8.26 -12.71 -15.19
N PHE A 165 8.47 -13.91 -14.66
CA PHE A 165 7.93 -14.31 -13.37
C PHE A 165 8.88 -13.83 -12.27
N ILE A 166 8.35 -13.03 -11.36
CA ILE A 166 9.11 -12.41 -10.28
C ILE A 166 8.67 -12.93 -8.91
N THR A 167 9.57 -12.88 -7.95
CA THR A 167 9.34 -13.14 -6.53
C THR A 167 8.96 -11.85 -5.80
N GLY A 168 8.40 -11.97 -4.60
CA GLY A 168 8.11 -10.81 -3.74
C GLY A 168 9.30 -9.85 -3.57
N PRO A 169 10.52 -10.33 -3.21
CA PRO A 169 11.70 -9.48 -3.11
C PRO A 169 12.11 -8.80 -4.43
N GLN A 170 11.88 -9.44 -5.58
CA GLN A 170 12.10 -8.80 -6.88
C GLN A 170 11.05 -7.69 -7.11
N ALA A 171 9.79 -7.94 -6.79
CA ALA A 171 8.72 -6.94 -6.90
C ALA A 171 9.02 -5.70 -6.05
N THR A 172 9.45 -5.87 -4.79
CA THR A 172 9.83 -4.74 -3.92
C THR A 172 10.99 -3.91 -4.47
N ARG A 173 11.88 -4.50 -5.28
CA ARG A 173 12.96 -3.75 -5.95
C ARG A 173 12.49 -3.04 -7.22
N LEU A 174 11.65 -3.70 -8.02
CA LEU A 174 11.12 -3.14 -9.27
C LEU A 174 10.16 -1.98 -9.01
N TYR A 175 9.33 -2.12 -7.98
CA TYR A 175 8.40 -1.11 -7.51
C TYR A 175 8.92 -0.51 -6.19
N ALA A 176 10.17 -0.06 -6.15
CA ALA A 176 10.69 0.65 -4.99
C ALA A 176 9.96 1.99 -4.83
N ASP A 177 9.70 2.42 -3.59
CA ASP A 177 9.10 3.71 -3.32
C ASP A 177 10.08 4.83 -3.65
N GLY A 178 9.83 5.55 -4.75
CA GLY A 178 10.69 6.64 -5.20
C GLY A 178 10.70 7.84 -4.25
N ALA A 179 9.74 7.96 -3.32
CA ALA A 179 9.78 9.01 -2.29
C ALA A 179 10.80 8.69 -1.19
N ARG A 180 11.17 7.40 -1.01
CA ARG A 180 12.09 6.96 0.03
C ARG A 180 13.53 7.20 -0.37
N GLY A 181 14.25 7.91 0.50
CA GLY A 181 15.63 8.30 0.24
C GLY A 181 15.77 9.43 -0.78
N HIS A 182 14.64 9.94 -1.32
CA HIS A 182 14.64 11.16 -2.11
C HIS A 182 14.96 12.35 -1.21
N ARG A 183 15.83 13.22 -1.71
CA ARG A 183 16.18 14.49 -1.09
C ARG A 183 15.43 15.57 -1.85
N PHE A 184 14.36 16.07 -1.22
CA PHE A 184 13.47 17.08 -1.76
C PHE A 184 14.15 18.44 -1.66
N SER A 185 14.37 19.06 -2.81
CA SER A 185 14.86 20.43 -2.93
C SER A 185 13.81 21.45 -2.49
N ALA A 186 14.23 22.68 -2.21
CA ALA A 186 13.32 23.78 -1.87
C ALA A 186 12.24 24.04 -2.93
N SER A 187 12.57 23.87 -4.22
CA SER A 187 11.60 24.05 -5.32
C SER A 187 10.55 22.92 -5.36
N GLU A 188 10.97 21.68 -5.10
CA GLU A 188 10.04 20.56 -4.96
C GLU A 188 9.12 20.72 -3.75
N LEU A 189 9.67 21.15 -2.61
CA LEU A 189 8.90 21.40 -1.38
C LEU A 189 7.89 22.53 -1.57
N ALA A 190 8.27 23.60 -2.29
CA ALA A 190 7.34 24.67 -2.67
C ALA A 190 6.20 24.16 -3.54
N GLU A 191 6.49 23.28 -4.50
CA GLU A 191 5.47 22.67 -5.36
C GLU A 191 4.55 21.71 -4.59
N ILE A 192 5.12 20.88 -3.70
CA ILE A 192 4.36 19.99 -2.80
C ILE A 192 3.41 20.81 -1.94
N ALA A 193 3.89 21.91 -1.36
CA ALA A 193 3.06 22.82 -0.56
C ALA A 193 1.97 23.49 -1.42
N ARG A 194 2.28 23.91 -2.65
CA ARG A 194 1.32 24.56 -3.55
C ARG A 194 0.16 23.65 -3.94
N GLN A 195 0.37 22.34 -4.01
CA GLN A 195 -0.66 21.35 -4.32
C GLN A 195 -1.53 20.96 -3.11
N VAL A 196 -1.25 21.48 -1.92
CA VAL A 196 -2.12 21.25 -0.75
C VAL A 196 -3.41 22.07 -0.89
N GLU A 197 -4.49 21.36 -1.17
CA GLU A 197 -5.85 21.91 -1.22
C GLU A 197 -6.60 21.71 0.11
N TRP A 198 -7.80 22.30 0.20
CA TRP A 198 -8.66 22.15 1.38
C TRP A 198 -9.03 20.69 1.67
N GLU A 199 -9.35 19.93 0.62
CA GLU A 199 -9.54 18.49 0.72
C GLU A 199 -8.18 17.80 0.61
N VAL A 200 -7.53 17.63 1.77
CA VAL A 200 -6.21 17.01 1.85
C VAL A 200 -6.28 15.57 1.31
N SER A 201 -5.47 15.30 0.29
CA SER A 201 -5.35 14.00 -0.36
C SER A 201 -3.88 13.66 -0.64
N PHE A 202 -3.64 12.46 -1.18
CA PHE A 202 -2.32 12.06 -1.65
C PHE A 202 -1.92 12.86 -2.91
N GLN A 203 -0.62 13.01 -3.14
CA GLN A 203 -0.07 13.68 -4.31
C GLN A 203 0.64 12.65 -5.21
N VAL A 204 0.36 12.69 -6.51
CA VAL A 204 1.07 11.90 -7.53
C VAL A 204 2.17 12.76 -8.13
N ARG A 205 3.40 12.26 -8.14
CA ARG A 205 4.62 13.00 -8.48
C ARG A 205 5.50 12.16 -9.41
N GLY A 206 5.29 12.27 -10.72
CA GLY A 206 6.13 11.58 -11.71
C GLY A 206 6.35 10.09 -11.40
N THR A 207 7.49 9.76 -10.78
CA THR A 207 7.91 8.41 -10.40
C THR A 207 7.50 7.93 -9.00
N TYR A 208 6.87 8.78 -8.17
CA TYR A 208 6.45 8.43 -6.81
C TYR A 208 5.12 9.09 -6.41
N THR A 209 4.61 8.73 -5.24
CA THR A 209 3.42 9.31 -4.64
C THR A 209 3.70 9.68 -3.19
N LEU A 210 3.07 10.74 -2.68
CA LEU A 210 3.17 11.15 -1.28
C LEU A 210 1.80 11.05 -0.62
N SER A 211 1.74 10.36 0.51
CA SER A 211 0.56 10.39 1.39
C SER A 211 0.41 11.75 2.08
N PRO A 212 -0.79 12.11 2.57
CA PRO A 212 -0.99 13.30 3.39
C PRO A 212 -0.03 13.43 4.57
N ALA A 213 0.29 12.31 5.22
CA ALA A 213 1.21 12.28 6.36
C ALA A 213 2.64 12.62 5.93
N GLU A 214 3.08 12.14 4.77
CA GLU A 214 4.39 12.46 4.19
C GLU A 214 4.45 13.92 3.72
N VAL A 215 3.40 14.43 3.08
CA VAL A 215 3.30 15.84 2.70
C VAL A 215 3.41 16.74 3.94
N MET A 216 2.66 16.43 5.00
CA MET A 216 2.72 17.19 6.25
C MET A 216 4.11 17.13 6.89
N THR A 217 4.74 15.95 6.90
CA THR A 217 6.10 15.78 7.41
C THR A 217 7.09 16.63 6.63
N LEU A 218 7.07 16.57 5.29
CA LEU A 218 7.97 17.33 4.42
C LEU A 218 7.81 18.85 4.61
N VAL A 219 6.57 19.34 4.65
CA VAL A 219 6.30 20.77 4.87
C VAL A 219 6.76 21.20 6.26
N THR A 220 6.53 20.39 7.29
CA THR A 220 7.00 20.68 8.66
C THR A 220 8.52 20.70 8.75
N GLU A 221 9.23 19.71 8.20
CA GLU A 221 10.70 19.70 8.13
C GLU A 221 11.24 20.93 7.39
N TRP A 222 10.61 21.30 6.28
CA TRP A 222 11.01 22.47 5.51
C TRP A 222 10.83 23.77 6.29
N MET A 223 9.74 23.92 7.03
CA MET A 223 9.49 25.13 7.83
C MET A 223 10.42 25.22 9.07
N VAL A 224 10.89 24.09 9.61
CA VAL A 224 11.83 24.06 10.74
C VAL A 224 13.29 24.19 10.31
N SER A 225 13.64 23.73 9.11
CA SER A 225 14.99 23.88 8.56
C SER A 225 15.24 25.35 8.21
N GLN A 226 16.26 25.94 8.85
CA GLN A 226 16.58 27.36 8.68
C GLN A 226 16.82 27.67 7.19
N SER A 227 16.07 28.65 6.68
CA SER A 227 15.98 29.02 5.26
C SER A 227 17.35 29.30 4.63
N GLY A 228 17.88 28.31 3.91
CA GLY A 228 19.00 28.46 2.99
C GLY A 228 18.60 27.91 1.61
N ALA A 229 19.17 28.45 0.53
CA ALA A 229 18.88 28.00 -0.83
C ALA A 229 19.25 26.51 -1.08
N ASP A 230 20.11 25.94 -0.23
CA ASP A 230 20.59 24.55 -0.30
C ASP A 230 19.84 23.59 0.66
N THR A 231 18.68 24.00 1.20
CA THR A 231 17.90 23.13 2.07
C THR A 231 17.34 21.95 1.29
N GLU A 232 17.83 20.76 1.62
CA GLU A 232 17.31 19.48 1.17
C GLU A 232 16.68 18.72 2.34
N VAL A 233 15.41 18.34 2.19
CA VAL A 233 14.67 17.56 3.19
C VAL A 233 14.53 16.13 2.68
N ALA A 234 14.64 15.13 3.55
CA ALA A 234 14.32 13.75 3.21
C ALA A 234 13.15 13.26 4.06
N LEU A 235 12.44 12.22 3.60
CA LEU A 235 11.49 11.46 4.42
C LEU A 235 12.27 10.45 5.29
N PRO A 236 12.41 10.67 6.60
CA PRO A 236 13.30 9.87 7.44
C PRO A 236 12.76 8.47 7.76
N PHE A 237 11.44 8.32 7.83
CA PHE A 237 10.75 7.10 8.26
C PHE A 237 9.33 7.07 7.73
N THR A 238 8.64 5.94 7.89
CA THR A 238 7.22 5.85 7.55
C THR A 238 6.41 6.60 8.56
N VAL A 239 5.63 7.57 8.09
CA VAL A 239 4.76 8.38 8.95
C VAL A 239 3.33 7.89 8.80
N TYR A 240 2.70 7.53 9.92
CA TYR A 240 1.28 7.14 9.94
C TYR A 240 0.37 8.34 10.17
N GLY A 241 -0.89 8.22 9.76
CA GLY A 241 -1.92 9.22 10.07
C GLY A 241 -2.37 9.22 11.54
N PRO A 242 -3.30 10.11 11.90
CA PRO A 242 -3.95 10.12 13.21
C PRO A 242 -4.52 8.74 13.59
N SER A 243 -4.43 8.38 14.88
CA SER A 243 -4.98 7.15 15.45
C SER A 243 -6.41 7.31 15.98
N LEU A 244 -6.84 8.56 16.18
CA LEU A 244 -8.17 8.93 16.66
C LEU A 244 -8.74 10.02 15.75
N PRO A 245 -10.08 10.21 15.76
CA PRO A 245 -10.71 11.30 15.03
C PRO A 245 -10.12 12.67 15.41
N SER A 246 -9.90 13.51 14.39
CA SER A 246 -9.46 14.89 14.55
C SER A 246 -10.57 15.78 15.13
N PRO A 247 -10.21 16.85 15.88
CA PRO A 247 -11.18 17.85 16.33
C PRO A 247 -11.82 18.56 15.13
N ARG A 248 -13.09 18.95 15.25
CA ARG A 248 -13.77 19.75 14.22
C ARG A 248 -13.50 21.24 14.45
N LEU A 249 -13.14 21.94 13.38
CA LEU A 249 -13.07 23.39 13.41
C LEU A 249 -14.49 23.97 13.25
N THR A 250 -14.98 24.70 14.25
CA THR A 250 -16.32 25.33 14.22
C THR A 250 -16.29 26.80 13.85
N GLU A 251 -15.14 27.45 14.00
CA GLU A 251 -14.95 28.89 13.78
C GLU A 251 -13.51 29.18 13.31
N PRO A 252 -13.27 30.29 12.60
CA PRO A 252 -11.92 30.75 12.29
C PRO A 252 -11.09 30.97 13.56
N ILE A 253 -9.80 30.63 13.50
CA ILE A 253 -8.85 30.84 14.59
C ILE A 253 -7.77 31.81 14.11
N GLU A 254 -7.61 32.91 14.83
CA GLU A 254 -6.51 33.84 14.66
C GLU A 254 -5.50 33.66 15.79
N VAL A 255 -4.22 33.60 15.43
CA VAL A 255 -3.11 33.48 16.39
C VAL A 255 -1.93 34.34 15.96
N PRO A 256 -1.11 34.83 16.92
CA PRO A 256 0.17 35.47 16.60
C PRO A 256 1.11 34.49 15.88
N TRP A 257 1.98 35.02 15.02
CA TRP A 257 3.00 34.23 14.31
C TRP A 257 3.84 33.36 15.25
N SER A 258 4.28 33.91 16.38
CA SER A 258 5.10 33.18 17.36
C SER A 258 4.39 31.96 17.97
N GLN A 259 3.05 31.95 18.00
CA GLN A 259 2.28 30.79 18.43
C GLN A 259 2.17 29.74 17.32
N PHE A 260 1.98 30.17 16.08
CA PHE A 260 1.98 29.28 14.92
C PHE A 260 3.33 28.58 14.77
N GLU A 261 4.43 29.35 14.80
CA GLU A 261 5.81 28.87 14.70
C GLU A 261 6.14 27.83 15.80
N ARG A 262 5.80 28.10 17.06
CA ARG A 262 5.92 27.11 18.14
C ARG A 262 5.16 25.82 17.85
N SER A 263 3.96 25.93 17.29
CA SER A 263 3.14 24.75 16.95
C SER A 263 3.76 23.91 15.82
N VAL A 264 4.47 24.55 14.88
CA VAL A 264 5.25 23.85 13.85
C VAL A 264 6.40 23.06 14.50
N HIS A 265 7.13 23.65 15.45
CA HIS A 265 8.19 22.95 16.19
C HIS A 265 7.66 21.81 17.08
N ASP A 266 6.51 22.00 17.72
CA ASP A 266 5.84 20.95 18.51
C ASP A 266 5.39 19.79 17.62
N LEU A 267 4.80 20.09 16.46
CA LEU A 267 4.42 19.10 15.45
C LEU A 267 5.65 18.32 14.95
N HIS A 268 6.73 19.04 14.61
CA HIS A 268 8.00 18.42 14.20
C HIS A 268 8.51 17.44 15.25
N SER A 269 8.60 17.92 16.50
CA SER A 269 9.04 17.10 17.64
C SER A 269 8.15 15.87 17.86
N PHE A 270 6.84 16.02 17.67
CA PHE A 270 5.89 14.92 17.77
C PHE A 270 6.11 13.88 16.66
N ILE A 271 6.20 14.31 15.40
CA ILE A 271 6.41 13.43 14.24
C ILE A 271 7.73 12.67 14.40
N GLN A 272 8.81 13.34 14.78
CA GLN A 272 10.13 12.74 15.00
C GLN A 272 10.12 11.69 16.12
N ARG A 273 9.31 11.88 17.17
CA ARG A 273 9.24 10.93 18.30
C ARG A 273 8.30 9.76 18.04
N HIS A 274 7.19 10.00 17.36
CA HIS A 274 6.07 9.04 17.27
C HIS A 274 5.92 8.41 15.88
N HIS A 275 6.60 8.95 14.85
CA HIS A 275 6.45 8.55 13.46
C HIS A 275 4.98 8.55 13.00
N GLN A 276 4.24 9.56 13.49
CA GLN A 276 2.81 9.65 13.35
C GLN A 276 2.36 11.11 13.34
N ILE A 277 1.33 11.43 12.56
CA ILE A 277 0.61 12.70 12.63
C ILE A 277 -0.27 12.71 13.88
N PRO A 278 -0.18 13.72 14.76
CA PRO A 278 -0.99 13.78 15.97
C PRO A 278 -2.48 13.91 15.61
N ASN A 279 -3.38 13.52 16.53
CA ASN A 279 -4.82 13.68 16.30
C ASN A 279 -5.26 15.15 16.33
N ALA A 280 -4.46 16.03 16.92
CA ALA A 280 -4.68 17.47 16.96
C ALA A 280 -3.34 18.20 16.99
N VAL A 281 -3.28 19.34 16.31
CA VAL A 281 -2.21 20.33 16.50
C VAL A 281 -2.73 21.41 17.45
N TRP A 282 -1.92 21.81 18.42
CA TRP A 282 -2.36 22.75 19.45
C TRP A 282 -1.88 24.16 19.15
N LEU A 283 -2.81 25.03 18.75
CA LEU A 283 -2.59 26.46 18.71
C LEU A 283 -2.87 27.03 20.11
N GLY A 284 -1.87 26.98 20.99
CA GLY A 284 -2.04 27.35 22.40
C GLY A 284 -3.01 26.39 23.08
N SER A 285 -4.13 26.89 23.61
CA SER A 285 -5.17 26.03 24.21
C SER A 285 -6.23 25.55 23.21
N LYS A 286 -6.13 25.93 21.92
CA LYS A 286 -7.11 25.58 20.89
C LYS A 286 -6.59 24.40 20.04
N PRO A 287 -7.26 23.23 20.04
CA PRO A 287 -6.88 22.13 19.18
C PRO A 287 -7.43 22.36 17.76
N VAL A 288 -6.62 22.08 16.74
CA VAL A 288 -7.02 22.10 15.34
C VAL A 288 -6.73 20.77 14.66
N ALA A 289 -7.53 20.46 13.65
CA ALA A 289 -7.34 19.26 12.86
C ALA A 289 -6.00 19.34 12.10
N PRO A 290 -5.21 18.25 12.04
CA PRO A 290 -3.93 18.24 11.32
C PRO A 290 -4.06 18.66 9.85
N GLU A 291 -5.14 18.27 9.18
CA GLU A 291 -5.43 18.64 7.79
C GLU A 291 -5.62 20.16 7.62
N VAL A 292 -6.28 20.82 8.58
CA VAL A 292 -6.44 22.29 8.57
C VAL A 292 -5.08 22.97 8.80
N PHE A 293 -4.30 22.46 9.74
CA PHE A 293 -2.97 22.99 10.03
C PHE A 293 -2.02 22.81 8.84
N LEU A 294 -2.10 21.68 8.14
CA LEU A 294 -1.36 21.42 6.90
C LEU A 294 -1.68 22.46 5.82
N VAL A 295 -2.96 22.75 5.59
CA VAL A 295 -3.38 23.79 4.62
C VAL A 295 -2.79 25.16 4.99
N ALA A 296 -2.79 25.51 6.28
CA ALA A 296 -2.19 26.76 6.75
C ALA A 296 -0.66 26.78 6.52
N MET A 297 0.04 25.74 6.95
CA MET A 297 1.49 25.60 6.76
C MET A 297 1.87 25.71 5.28
N ALA A 298 1.17 24.98 4.41
CA ALA A 298 1.47 24.93 2.98
C ALA A 298 1.28 26.29 2.28
N LYS A 299 0.25 27.05 2.66
CA LYS A 299 0.02 28.43 2.18
C LYS A 299 1.10 29.41 2.64
N ILE A 300 1.64 29.22 3.84
CA ILE A 300 2.73 30.06 4.36
C ILE A 300 4.04 29.71 3.65
N ALA A 301 4.38 28.43 3.61
CA ALA A 301 5.61 27.93 3.02
C ALA A 301 5.73 28.28 1.53
N SER A 302 4.65 28.17 0.77
CA SER A 302 4.62 28.55 -0.66
C SER A 302 4.79 30.06 -0.89
N LYS A 303 4.42 30.93 0.06
CA LYS A 303 4.62 32.39 -0.07
C LYS A 303 6.08 32.77 0.19
N SER A 304 6.70 32.20 1.22
CA SER A 304 8.09 32.47 1.56
C SER A 304 9.07 32.02 0.46
N ALA A 305 8.75 30.96 -0.28
CA ALA A 305 9.57 30.52 -1.43
C ALA A 305 9.59 31.50 -2.61
N ASN A 306 8.60 32.40 -2.72
CA ASN A 306 8.53 33.40 -3.79
C ASN A 306 9.18 34.75 -3.40
N GLY A 307 9.91 34.81 -2.28
CA GLY A 307 10.61 36.03 -1.85
C GLY A 307 9.71 37.13 -1.29
N GLY A 308 8.57 36.75 -0.69
CA GLY A 308 7.62 37.66 -0.02
C GLY A 308 7.64 37.56 1.49
#